data_AF-A0A9E5BVE0-F1
#
_entry.id   AF-A0A9E5BVE0-F1
#
_cell.length_a   1.000
_cell.length_b   1.000
_cell.length_c   1.000
_cell.angle_alpha   90.00
_cell.angle_beta   90.00
_cell.angle_gamma   90.00
#
_symmetry.space_group_name_H-M   'P 1'
#
loop_
_entity.id
_entity.type
_entity.pdbx_description
1 polymer ?
#
loop_
_entity_poly.entity_id
_entity_poly.type
_entity_poly.pdbx_seq_one_letter_code
_entity_poly.pdbx_strand_id
1 'polypeptide(L)'
;EGEKFEYLIGGEAFNWRLLAQRLLGECGSVIPDETLWEWLSDPVLFAGFEEPDFMRAVGVDKFRAHLSYFYGVTVEQSLLVAVEEEVTHRRVGNGRQLSDGSLERAYELLYGNTREQLWGDFKLEFGVHAAREGWRHRDEHSLASEEAFTYWLFKLRMEKSDPAKIASDTRKGLAKLERMRQNDIRRKIMLQSDEMQRQIKKRRRATRA
;
A
#
# COMPACT_ATOMS: atom_id res chain seq x y z
N GLU A 1 -26.11 -4.99 9.61
CA GLU A 1 -25.13 -4.69 10.68
C GLU A 1 -24.09 -3.76 10.08
N GLY A 2 -23.82 -2.61 10.69
CA GLY A 2 -22.98 -1.59 10.08
C GLY A 2 -21.49 -1.86 10.33
N GLU A 3 -20.74 -2.16 9.28
CA GLU A 3 -19.28 -2.10 9.34
C GLU A 3 -18.85 -0.67 9.71
N LYS A 4 -18.06 -0.53 10.78
CA LYS A 4 -17.45 0.75 11.14
C LYS A 4 -16.26 0.99 10.21
N PHE A 5 -16.45 1.86 9.22
CA PHE A 5 -15.36 2.29 8.35
C PHE A 5 -14.60 3.47 8.97
N GLU A 6 -13.30 3.29 9.23
CA GLU A 6 -12.40 4.38 9.59
C GLU A 6 -11.61 4.82 8.36
N TYR A 7 -12.01 5.94 7.76
CA TYR A 7 -11.37 6.45 6.55
C TYR A 7 -10.13 7.29 6.82
N LEU A 8 -9.97 7.79 8.05
CA LEU A 8 -8.90 8.69 8.45
C LEU A 8 -8.02 7.99 9.48
N ILE A 9 -6.86 7.54 9.05
CA ILE A 9 -5.84 6.99 9.92
C ILE A 9 -5.28 8.11 10.79
N GLY A 10 -5.38 7.95 12.10
CA GLY A 10 -4.96 8.96 13.08
C GLY A 10 -5.69 10.30 12.95
N GLY A 11 -6.83 10.36 12.26
CA GLY A 11 -7.54 11.61 11.96
C GLY A 11 -6.90 12.46 10.84
N GLU A 12 -5.81 11.99 10.21
CA GLU A 12 -4.96 12.81 9.33
C GLU A 12 -4.80 12.23 7.92
N ALA A 13 -4.65 10.91 7.81
CA ALA A 13 -4.37 10.23 6.54
C ALA A 13 -5.63 9.57 5.97
N PHE A 14 -6.12 10.09 4.85
CA PHE A 14 -7.38 9.65 4.24
C PHE A 14 -7.16 8.48 3.26
N ASN A 15 -7.69 7.31 3.61
CA ASN A 15 -7.78 6.16 2.72
C ASN A 15 -8.98 6.30 1.78
N TRP A 16 -8.75 6.88 0.59
CA TRP A 16 -9.80 7.09 -0.41
C TRP A 16 -10.38 5.79 -0.97
N ARG A 17 -9.60 4.69 -0.99
CA ARG A 17 -10.05 3.40 -1.53
C ARG A 17 -11.15 2.80 -0.66
N LEU A 18 -11.01 2.91 0.66
CA LEU A 18 -12.03 2.46 1.60
C LEU A 18 -13.34 3.25 1.43
N LEU A 19 -13.25 4.57 1.19
CA LEU A 19 -14.42 5.37 0.85
C LEU A 19 -15.04 4.92 -0.48
N ALA A 20 -14.21 4.72 -1.51
CA ALA A 20 -14.66 4.28 -2.82
C ALA A 20 -15.38 2.92 -2.73
N GLN A 21 -14.81 1.94 -2.03
CA GLN A 21 -15.43 0.62 -1.79
C GLN A 21 -16.82 0.74 -1.20
N ARG A 22 -17.00 1.56 -0.15
CA ARG A 22 -18.32 1.78 0.43
C ARG A 22 -19.29 2.42 -0.56
N LEU A 23 -18.87 3.51 -1.22
CA LEU A 23 -19.75 4.23 -2.15
C LEU A 23 -20.22 3.32 -3.29
N LEU A 24 -19.32 2.47 -3.80
CA LEU A 24 -19.60 1.53 -4.87
C LEU A 24 -20.48 0.37 -4.40
N GLY A 25 -20.31 -0.11 -3.16
CA GLY A 25 -21.22 -1.08 -2.56
C GLY A 25 -22.67 -0.55 -2.47
N GLU A 26 -22.84 0.75 -2.21
CA GLU A 26 -24.17 1.40 -2.16
C GLU A 26 -24.75 1.69 -3.55
N CYS A 27 -23.92 1.82 -4.59
CA CYS A 27 -24.37 2.10 -5.95
C CYS A 27 -24.98 0.87 -6.66
N GLY A 28 -24.93 -0.31 -6.04
CA GLY A 28 -25.36 -1.58 -6.65
C GLY A 28 -24.42 -2.05 -7.77
N SER A 29 -24.73 -3.20 -8.37
CA SER A 29 -23.90 -3.88 -9.38
C SER A 29 -23.93 -3.21 -10.78
N VAL A 30 -23.75 -1.89 -10.85
CA VAL A 30 -23.67 -1.13 -12.11
C VAL A 30 -22.35 -1.42 -12.83
N ILE A 31 -21.30 -1.73 -12.06
CA ILE A 31 -19.95 -2.04 -12.57
C ILE A 31 -19.65 -3.51 -12.22
N PRO A 32 -19.10 -4.31 -13.15
CA PRO A 32 -18.64 -5.66 -12.83
C PRO A 32 -17.58 -5.65 -11.72
N ASP A 33 -17.70 -6.57 -10.76
CA ASP A 33 -16.79 -6.64 -9.61
C ASP A 33 -15.32 -6.73 -10.03
N GLU A 34 -15.00 -7.47 -11.10
CA GLU A 34 -13.63 -7.62 -11.61
C GLU A 34 -13.03 -6.27 -12.03
N THR A 35 -13.77 -5.46 -12.80
CA THR A 35 -13.33 -4.12 -13.21
C THR A 35 -13.14 -3.20 -12.00
N LEU A 36 -14.00 -3.35 -10.99
CA LEU A 36 -13.90 -2.57 -9.76
C LEU A 36 -12.65 -2.93 -8.96
N TRP A 37 -12.41 -4.22 -8.78
CA TRP A 37 -11.22 -4.70 -8.09
C TRP A 37 -9.95 -4.33 -8.83
N GLU A 38 -9.93 -4.40 -10.16
CA GLU A 38 -8.79 -3.94 -10.97
C GLU A 38 -8.47 -2.47 -10.74
N TRP A 39 -9.50 -1.61 -10.70
CA TRP A 39 -9.33 -0.18 -10.47
C TRP A 39 -8.87 0.13 -9.03
N LEU A 40 -9.52 -0.47 -8.02
CA LEU A 40 -9.16 -0.29 -6.61
C LEU A 40 -7.75 -0.81 -6.28
N SER A 41 -7.30 -1.83 -7.01
CA SER A 41 -5.98 -2.43 -6.83
C SER A 41 -4.86 -1.65 -7.51
N ASP A 42 -5.19 -0.72 -8.41
CA ASP A 42 -4.18 0.04 -9.14
C ASP A 42 -3.45 1.02 -8.21
N PRO A 43 -2.11 0.94 -8.04
CA PRO A 43 -1.33 1.84 -7.18
C PRO A 43 -1.24 3.29 -7.68
N VAL A 44 -2.12 3.77 -8.57
CA VAL A 44 -2.14 5.17 -9.00
C VAL A 44 -2.46 6.10 -7.84
N LEU A 45 -1.64 7.14 -7.70
CA LEU A 45 -1.79 8.20 -6.71
C LEU A 45 -3.18 8.83 -6.72
N PHE A 46 -3.74 9.15 -7.87
CA PHE A 46 -5.03 9.83 -7.99
C PHE A 46 -6.12 8.96 -8.60
N ALA A 47 -6.10 7.64 -8.35
CA ALA A 47 -7.13 6.72 -8.85
C ALA A 47 -7.32 6.75 -10.39
N GLY A 48 -6.28 7.13 -11.13
CA GLY A 48 -6.32 7.30 -12.60
C GLY A 48 -6.83 8.67 -13.09
N PHE A 49 -7.21 9.58 -12.20
CA PHE A 49 -7.59 10.96 -12.54
C PHE A 49 -6.35 11.87 -12.65
N GLU A 50 -6.51 12.99 -13.35
CA GLU A 50 -5.59 14.12 -13.23
C GLU A 50 -5.71 14.75 -11.83
N GLU A 51 -4.59 15.26 -11.29
CA GLU A 51 -4.53 15.82 -9.94
C GLU A 51 -5.63 16.87 -9.66
N PRO A 52 -5.89 17.86 -10.54
CA PRO A 52 -6.92 18.87 -10.28
C PRO A 52 -8.33 18.28 -10.26
N ASP A 53 -8.57 17.22 -11.03
CA ASP A 53 -9.88 16.58 -11.13
C ASP A 53 -10.16 15.76 -9.88
N PHE A 54 -9.16 15.02 -9.41
CA PHE A 54 -9.22 14.32 -8.13
C PHE A 54 -9.45 15.28 -6.97
N MET A 55 -8.67 16.38 -6.90
CA MET A 55 -8.82 17.41 -5.86
C MET A 55 -10.22 18.03 -5.86
N ARG A 56 -10.80 18.32 -7.03
CA ARG A 56 -12.19 18.83 -7.13
C ARG A 56 -13.21 17.80 -6.65
N ALA A 57 -13.00 16.51 -6.94
CA ALA A 57 -13.92 15.45 -6.56
C ALA A 57 -13.93 15.18 -5.04
N VAL A 58 -12.77 15.15 -4.39
CA VAL A 58 -12.69 14.86 -2.95
C VAL A 58 -12.77 16.11 -2.07
N GLY A 59 -12.44 17.28 -2.62
CA GLY A 59 -12.32 18.54 -1.87
C GLY A 59 -10.94 18.72 -1.23
N VAL A 60 -10.60 19.97 -0.90
CA VAL A 60 -9.24 20.37 -0.50
C VAL A 60 -8.73 19.63 0.74
N ASP A 61 -9.55 19.51 1.78
CA ASP A 61 -9.10 18.89 3.04
C ASP A 61 -8.85 17.39 2.88
N LYS A 62 -9.76 16.68 2.19
CA LYS A 62 -9.57 15.25 1.89
C LYS A 62 -8.43 15.02 0.91
N PHE A 63 -8.20 15.95 -0.02
CA PHE A 63 -7.04 15.89 -0.91
C PHE A 63 -5.72 15.98 -0.12
N ARG A 64 -5.61 16.92 0.82
CA ARG A 64 -4.44 17.03 1.70
C ARG A 64 -4.27 15.78 2.55
N ALA A 65 -5.36 15.27 3.14
CA ALA A 65 -5.34 14.03 3.90
C ALA A 65 -4.97 12.80 3.04
N HIS A 66 -5.36 12.79 1.76
CA HIS A 66 -4.97 11.75 0.81
C HIS A 66 -3.48 11.79 0.51
N LEU A 67 -2.88 12.98 0.36
CA LEU A 67 -1.42 13.10 0.24
C LEU A 67 -0.72 12.55 1.49
N SER A 68 -1.24 12.84 2.69
CA SER A 68 -0.75 12.24 3.94
C SER A 68 -0.80 10.71 3.91
N TYR A 69 -1.88 10.12 3.42
CA TYR A 69 -2.00 8.68 3.25
C TYR A 69 -1.00 8.14 2.22
N PHE A 70 -0.89 8.77 1.06
CA PHE A 70 0.01 8.30 0.01
C PHE A 70 1.46 8.31 0.46
N TYR A 71 1.94 9.43 1.02
CA TYR A 71 3.32 9.53 1.48
C TYR A 71 3.56 8.72 2.76
N GLY A 72 2.61 8.74 3.70
CA GLY A 72 2.77 8.11 5.00
C GLY A 72 2.48 6.63 5.04
N VAL A 73 1.75 6.08 4.07
CA VAL A 73 1.42 4.65 4.00
C VAL A 73 1.99 4.02 2.73
N THR A 74 1.54 4.46 1.55
CA THR A 74 1.90 3.81 0.28
C THR A 74 3.40 3.92 -0.05
N VAL A 75 3.96 5.12 0.08
CA VAL A 75 5.39 5.35 -0.17
C VAL A 75 6.24 4.74 0.94
N GLU A 76 5.77 4.76 2.19
CA GLU A 76 6.48 4.17 3.32
C GLU A 76 6.59 2.63 3.21
N GLN A 77 5.50 1.96 2.82
CA GLN A 77 5.52 0.52 2.49
C GLN A 77 6.51 0.23 1.36
N SER A 78 6.49 1.04 0.30
CA SER A 78 7.39 0.88 -0.83
C SER A 78 8.86 1.11 -0.44
N LEU A 79 9.12 2.03 0.49
CA LEU A 79 10.44 2.26 1.06
C LEU A 79 10.92 1.02 1.84
N LEU A 80 10.06 0.44 2.69
CA LEU A 80 10.39 -0.77 3.44
C LEU A 80 10.78 -1.93 2.51
N VAL A 81 9.98 -2.18 1.47
CA VAL A 81 10.28 -3.20 0.46
C VAL A 81 11.60 -2.90 -0.27
N ALA A 82 11.88 -1.63 -0.59
CA ALA A 82 13.14 -1.24 -1.23
C ALA A 82 14.36 -1.58 -0.36
N VAL A 83 14.27 -1.33 0.95
CA VAL A 83 15.36 -1.62 1.89
C VAL A 83 15.49 -3.13 2.13
N GLU A 84 14.39 -3.85 2.26
CA GLU A 84 14.38 -5.31 2.37
C GLU A 84 15.06 -5.97 1.17
N GLU A 85 14.77 -5.51 -0.05
CA GLU A 85 15.41 -6.01 -1.28
C GLU A 85 16.91 -5.74 -1.28
N GLU A 86 17.34 -4.54 -0.86
CA GLU A 86 18.77 -4.24 -0.74
C GLU A 86 19.48 -5.17 0.25
N VAL A 87 18.85 -5.44 1.41
CA VAL A 87 19.39 -6.38 2.40
C VAL A 87 19.47 -7.79 1.80
N THR A 88 18.41 -8.23 1.14
CA THR A 88 18.32 -9.54 0.50
C THR A 88 19.39 -9.70 -0.59
N HIS A 89 19.54 -8.71 -1.47
CA HIS A 89 20.55 -8.71 -2.53
C HIS A 89 21.97 -8.79 -1.96
N ARG A 90 22.27 -8.04 -0.88
CA ARG A 90 23.57 -8.13 -0.20
C ARG A 90 23.81 -9.51 0.41
N ARG A 91 22.78 -10.16 0.97
CA ARG A 91 22.90 -11.52 1.53
C ARG A 91 23.19 -12.55 0.44
N VAL A 92 22.39 -12.54 -0.63
CA VAL A 92 22.54 -13.46 -1.77
C VAL A 92 23.88 -13.25 -2.47
N GLY A 93 24.31 -12.00 -2.67
CA GLY A 93 25.62 -11.67 -3.24
C GLY A 93 26.80 -12.17 -2.39
N ASN A 94 26.60 -12.37 -1.09
CA ASN A 94 27.57 -12.99 -0.17
C ASN A 94 27.41 -14.51 -0.04
N GLY A 95 26.65 -15.16 -0.93
CA GLY A 95 26.44 -16.61 -0.95
C GLY A 95 25.54 -17.14 0.17
N ARG A 96 24.83 -16.26 0.89
CA ARG A 96 23.89 -16.66 1.96
C ARG A 96 22.50 -16.94 1.37
N GLN A 97 21.77 -17.87 1.98
CA GLN A 97 20.39 -18.19 1.59
C GLN A 97 19.41 -17.06 1.91
N LEU A 98 18.27 -17.08 1.20
CA LEU A 98 17.10 -16.25 1.48
C LEU A 98 16.58 -16.52 2.89
N SER A 99 16.11 -15.49 3.57
CA SER A 99 15.62 -15.57 4.95
C SER A 99 14.75 -14.37 5.28
N ASP A 100 13.72 -14.57 6.09
CA ASP A 100 12.84 -13.53 6.62
C ASP A 100 13.59 -12.50 7.49
N GLY A 101 14.82 -12.81 7.91
CA GLY A 101 15.69 -11.84 8.60
C GLY A 101 16.05 -10.61 7.76
N SER A 102 15.81 -10.62 6.44
CA SER A 102 15.92 -9.41 5.61
C SER A 102 14.89 -8.35 5.97
N LEU A 103 13.66 -8.76 6.26
CA LEU A 103 12.57 -7.84 6.61
C LEU A 103 12.80 -7.21 7.99
N GLU A 104 13.10 -8.03 9.00
CA GLU A 104 13.45 -7.53 10.34
C GLU A 104 14.63 -6.56 10.26
N ARG A 105 15.65 -6.89 9.47
CA ARG A 105 16.79 -5.99 9.28
C ARG A 105 16.39 -4.68 8.59
N ALA A 106 15.40 -4.69 7.70
CA ALA A 106 14.90 -3.47 7.08
C ALA A 106 14.20 -2.56 8.09
N TYR A 107 13.40 -3.12 9.01
CA TYR A 107 12.80 -2.38 10.14
C TYR A 107 13.88 -1.75 11.02
N GLU A 108 14.90 -2.53 11.41
CA GLU A 108 16.01 -2.02 12.22
C GLU A 108 16.77 -0.89 11.51
N LEU A 109 17.00 -0.99 10.20
CA LEU A 109 17.72 0.02 9.44
C LEU A 109 16.94 1.33 9.27
N LEU A 110 15.62 1.23 9.08
CA LEU A 110 14.76 2.40 8.86
C LEU A 110 14.36 3.09 10.16
N TYR A 111 13.99 2.30 11.17
CA TYR A 111 13.31 2.79 12.38
C TYR A 111 14.11 2.55 13.67
N GLY A 112 15.21 1.81 13.59
CA GLY A 112 16.14 1.59 14.71
C GLY A 112 15.76 0.47 15.67
N ASN A 113 14.66 -0.25 15.44
CA ASN A 113 14.16 -1.34 16.30
C ASN A 113 13.54 -2.47 15.46
N THR A 114 13.27 -3.62 16.08
CA THR A 114 12.57 -4.74 15.42
C THR A 114 11.10 -4.41 15.17
N ARG A 115 10.45 -5.11 14.22
CA ARG A 115 9.02 -4.90 13.96
C ARG A 115 8.17 -5.15 15.21
N GLU A 116 8.51 -6.19 15.97
CA GLU A 116 7.78 -6.56 17.19
C GLU A 116 7.84 -5.46 18.27
N GLN A 117 9.02 -4.88 18.50
CA GLN A 117 9.20 -3.78 19.44
C GLN A 117 8.42 -2.54 19.01
N LEU A 118 8.54 -2.16 17.73
CA LEU A 118 7.82 -1.03 17.16
C LEU A 118 6.30 -1.22 17.24
N TRP A 119 5.82 -2.44 17.00
CA TRP A 119 4.40 -2.76 17.15
C TRP A 119 3.95 -2.64 18.62
N GLY A 120 4.80 -3.05 19.56
CA GLY A 120 4.56 -2.86 21.00
C GLY A 120 4.43 -1.37 21.37
N ASP A 121 5.36 -0.54 20.89
CA ASP A 121 5.36 0.91 21.11
C ASP A 121 4.11 1.55 20.47
N PHE A 122 3.80 1.18 19.23
CA PHE A 122 2.59 1.59 18.54
C PHE A 122 1.34 1.23 19.35
N LYS A 123 1.22 0.01 19.86
CA LYS A 123 0.08 -0.38 20.68
C LYS A 123 -0.01 0.41 21.99
N LEU A 124 1.12 0.77 22.60
CA LEU A 124 1.12 1.59 23.80
C LEU A 124 0.63 3.01 23.52
N GLU A 125 1.15 3.64 22.47
CA GLU A 125 0.79 5.01 22.09
C GLU A 125 -0.64 5.08 21.52
N PHE A 126 -0.97 4.19 20.60
CA PHE A 126 -2.27 4.11 19.94
C PHE A 126 -3.34 3.55 20.87
N GLY A 127 -3.01 2.63 21.78
CA GLY A 127 -3.89 2.11 22.82
C GLY A 127 -4.27 3.15 23.87
N VAL A 128 -3.39 4.13 24.15
CA VAL A 128 -3.70 5.30 24.99
C VAL A 128 -4.68 6.25 24.28
N HIS A 129 -4.61 6.37 22.95
CA HIS A 129 -5.60 7.10 22.14
C HIS A 129 -6.87 6.30 21.82
N ALA A 130 -6.82 4.97 21.95
CA ALA A 130 -7.90 4.03 21.71
C ALA A 130 -8.53 3.49 23.00
N ALA A 131 -8.74 4.37 24.00
CA ALA A 131 -9.85 4.19 24.95
C ALA A 131 -11.21 4.34 24.22
N ARG A 132 -11.40 3.62 23.11
CA ARG A 132 -12.64 3.50 22.35
C ARG A 132 -13.19 2.11 22.63
N GLU A 133 -14.43 2.06 23.13
CA GLU A 133 -15.20 0.84 23.28
C GLU A 133 -15.22 0.06 21.94
N GLY A 134 -14.52 -1.08 21.89
CA GLY A 134 -14.68 -2.05 20.82
C GLY A 134 -13.42 -2.52 20.10
N TRP A 135 -12.21 -2.08 20.44
CA TRP A 135 -10.99 -2.70 19.90
C TRP A 135 -10.89 -4.14 20.44
N ARG A 136 -11.20 -5.14 19.60
CA ARG A 136 -11.15 -6.57 19.98
C ARG A 136 -9.80 -7.11 19.51
N HIS A 137 -9.23 -8.08 20.22
CA HIS A 137 -8.02 -8.83 19.77
C HIS A 137 -8.11 -9.39 18.33
N ARG A 138 -9.32 -9.48 17.76
CA ARG A 138 -9.54 -9.85 16.36
C ARG A 138 -8.96 -8.84 15.36
N ASP A 139 -8.76 -7.59 15.77
CA ASP A 139 -8.33 -6.48 14.91
C ASP A 139 -6.81 -6.28 14.92
N GLU A 140 -6.05 -7.06 15.70
CA GLU A 140 -4.57 -6.95 15.82
C GLU A 140 -3.83 -7.21 14.50
N HIS A 141 -4.48 -7.81 13.51
CA HIS A 141 -3.94 -8.02 12.16
C HIS A 141 -4.91 -7.59 11.04
N SER A 142 -5.81 -6.65 11.34
CA SER A 142 -6.64 -6.07 10.28
C SER A 142 -5.77 -5.25 9.32
N LEU A 143 -6.16 -5.19 8.04
CA LEU A 143 -5.48 -4.34 7.06
C LEU A 143 -5.41 -2.87 7.53
N ALA A 144 -6.47 -2.39 8.17
CA ALA A 144 -6.53 -1.05 8.72
C ALA A 144 -5.49 -0.83 9.85
N SER A 145 -5.29 -1.82 10.71
CA SER A 145 -4.29 -1.77 11.78
C SER A 145 -2.85 -1.73 11.22
N GLU A 146 -2.59 -2.49 10.15
CA GLU A 146 -1.28 -2.48 9.47
C GLU A 146 -1.02 -1.15 8.73
N GLU A 147 -2.03 -0.56 8.08
CA GLU A 147 -1.92 0.78 7.49
C GLU A 147 -1.70 1.86 8.56
N ALA A 148 -2.39 1.76 9.70
CA ALA A 148 -2.22 2.67 10.83
C ALA A 148 -0.83 2.57 11.46
N PHE A 149 -0.32 1.36 11.63
CA PHE A 149 1.05 1.12 12.08
C PHE A 149 2.07 1.69 11.10
N THR A 150 1.88 1.47 9.81
CA THR A 150 2.74 2.04 8.77
C THR A 150 2.75 3.58 8.84
N TYR A 151 1.59 4.21 8.98
CA TYR A 151 1.49 5.66 9.12
C TYR A 151 2.20 6.17 10.38
N TRP A 152 2.10 5.44 11.48
CA TRP A 152 2.85 5.75 12.71
C TRP A 152 4.36 5.63 12.50
N LEU A 153 4.85 4.60 11.81
CA LEU A 153 6.27 4.45 11.46
C LEU A 153 6.77 5.61 10.59
N PHE A 154 5.96 6.06 9.63
CA PHE A 154 6.27 7.25 8.86
C PHE A 154 6.47 8.47 9.77
N LYS A 155 5.55 8.73 10.70
CA LYS A 155 5.67 9.85 11.66
C LYS A 155 6.93 9.70 12.53
N LEU A 156 7.19 8.50 13.04
CA LEU A 156 8.40 8.19 13.80
C LEU A 156 9.67 8.49 13.01
N ARG A 157 9.72 8.10 11.73
CA ARG A 157 10.85 8.38 10.84
C ARG A 157 11.01 9.87 10.57
N MET A 158 9.90 10.57 10.36
CA MET A 158 9.86 12.01 10.14
C MET A 158 10.40 12.81 11.33
N GLU A 159 10.14 12.35 12.54
CA GLU A 159 10.65 12.97 13.77
C GLU A 159 12.14 12.67 14.01
N LYS A 160 12.57 11.44 13.76
CA LYS A 160 13.92 10.95 14.11
C LYS A 160 14.98 11.20 13.03
N SER A 161 14.60 11.57 11.81
CA SER A 161 15.51 11.70 10.67
C SER A 161 15.76 13.17 10.32
N ASP A 162 16.97 13.48 9.85
CA ASP A 162 17.25 14.79 9.28
C ASP A 162 16.54 14.99 7.92
N PRO A 163 16.32 16.24 7.48
CA PRO A 163 15.61 16.52 6.23
C PRO A 163 16.24 15.89 4.97
N ALA A 164 17.56 15.74 4.93
CA ALA A 164 18.22 15.15 3.77
C ALA A 164 17.98 13.63 3.71
N LYS A 165 18.02 12.94 4.85
CA LYS A 165 17.64 11.54 4.96
C LYS A 165 16.19 11.32 4.57
N ILE A 166 15.26 12.14 5.08
CA ILE A 166 13.83 12.08 4.73
C ILE A 166 13.66 12.17 3.21
N ALA A 167 14.23 13.19 2.57
CA ALA A 167 14.10 13.38 1.13
C ALA A 167 14.70 12.22 0.32
N SER A 168 15.84 11.67 0.77
CA SER A 168 16.50 10.53 0.13
C SER A 168 15.63 9.27 0.20
N ASP A 169 15.12 8.96 1.39
CA ASP A 169 14.29 7.79 1.63
C ASP A 169 12.94 7.90 0.92
N THR A 170 12.29 9.07 0.93
CA THR A 170 11.06 9.31 0.14
C THR A 170 11.31 9.09 -1.35
N ARG A 171 12.45 9.58 -1.89
CA ARG A 171 12.82 9.32 -3.29
C ARG A 171 13.03 7.83 -3.56
N LYS A 172 13.64 7.09 -2.64
CA LYS A 172 13.83 5.64 -2.73
C LYS A 172 12.48 4.91 -2.75
N GLY A 173 11.56 5.27 -1.85
CA GLY A 173 10.20 4.71 -1.80
C GLY A 173 9.43 4.96 -3.08
N LEU A 174 9.41 6.20 -3.58
CA LEU A 174 8.77 6.54 -4.86
C LEU A 174 9.37 5.77 -6.05
N ALA A 175 10.68 5.68 -6.12
CA ALA A 175 11.36 4.93 -7.18
C ALA A 175 11.08 3.42 -7.11
N LYS A 176 10.84 2.86 -5.92
CA LYS A 176 10.42 1.48 -5.76
C LYS A 176 8.98 1.28 -6.18
N LEU A 177 8.07 2.16 -5.75
CA LEU A 177 6.66 2.14 -6.12
C LEU A 177 6.48 2.16 -7.65
N GLU A 178 7.17 3.07 -8.34
CA GLU A 178 7.09 3.16 -9.80
C GLU A 178 7.65 1.91 -10.49
N ARG A 179 8.73 1.32 -9.98
CA ARG A 179 9.26 0.04 -10.50
C ARG A 179 8.25 -1.09 -10.34
N MET A 180 7.56 -1.17 -9.19
CA MET A 180 6.51 -2.17 -8.96
C MET A 180 5.37 -1.99 -9.96
N ARG A 181 4.88 -0.75 -10.11
CA ARG A 181 3.82 -0.41 -11.08
C ARG A 181 4.18 -0.80 -12.51
N GLN A 182 5.40 -0.48 -12.96
CA GLN A 182 5.86 -0.85 -14.31
C GLN A 182 5.94 -2.37 -14.51
N ASN A 183 6.38 -3.10 -13.48
CA ASN A 183 6.43 -4.56 -13.53
C ASN A 183 5.02 -5.17 -13.61
N ASP A 184 4.06 -4.62 -12.89
CA ASP A 184 2.67 -5.09 -12.92
C ASP A 184 2.03 -4.84 -14.29
N ILE A 185 2.26 -3.67 -14.90
CA ILE A 185 1.82 -3.37 -16.27
C ILE A 185 2.40 -4.37 -17.26
N ARG A 186 3.72 -4.65 -17.18
CA ARG A 186 4.38 -5.63 -18.05
C ARG A 186 3.78 -7.03 -17.89
N ARG A 187 3.51 -7.45 -16.65
CA ARG A 187 2.86 -8.75 -16.36
C ARG A 187 1.47 -8.82 -16.99
N LYS A 188 0.65 -7.78 -16.85
CA LYS A 188 -0.70 -7.71 -17.47
C LYS A 188 -0.63 -7.83 -19.00
N ILE A 189 0.30 -7.12 -19.65
CA ILE A 189 0.50 -7.19 -21.12
C ILE A 189 0.90 -8.62 -21.55
N MET A 190 1.81 -9.27 -20.81
CA MET A 190 2.22 -10.65 -21.11
C MET A 190 1.05 -11.63 -21.01
N LEU A 191 0.23 -11.53 -19.95
CA LEU A 191 -0.93 -12.40 -19.76
C LEU A 191 -1.98 -12.22 -20.88
N GLN A 192 -2.26 -10.98 -21.29
CA GLN A 192 -3.17 -10.69 -22.40
C GLN A 192 -2.65 -11.25 -23.73
N SER A 193 -1.35 -11.14 -23.99
CA SER A 193 -0.71 -11.74 -25.17
C SER A 193 -0.83 -13.26 -25.16
N ASP A 194 -0.57 -13.91 -24.02
CA ASP A 194 -0.68 -15.37 -23.89
C ASP A 194 -2.12 -15.86 -24.09
N GLU A 195 -3.10 -15.13 -23.57
CA GLU A 195 -4.51 -15.44 -23.76
C GLU A 195 -4.92 -15.29 -25.23
N MET A 196 -4.50 -14.21 -25.88
CA MET A 196 -4.73 -13.99 -27.31
C MET A 196 -4.15 -15.13 -28.15
N GLN A 197 -2.93 -15.58 -27.85
CA GLN A 197 -2.33 -16.73 -28.52
C GLN A 197 -3.11 -18.04 -28.30
N ARG A 198 -3.62 -18.27 -27.09
CA ARG A 198 -4.47 -19.44 -26.79
C ARG A 198 -5.77 -19.40 -27.58
N GLN A 199 -6.42 -18.23 -27.66
CA GLN A 199 -7.66 -18.05 -28.42
C GLN A 199 -7.44 -18.26 -29.94
N ILE A 200 -6.35 -17.73 -30.50
CA ILE A 200 -5.97 -17.96 -31.91
C ILE A 200 -5.75 -19.45 -32.19
N LYS A 201 -5.02 -20.16 -31.32
CA LYS A 201 -4.80 -21.60 -31.45
C LYS A 201 -6.11 -22.39 -31.36
N LYS A 202 -7.04 -22.01 -30.47
CA LYS A 202 -8.36 -22.65 -30.34
C LYS A 202 -9.22 -22.44 -31.58
N ARG A 203 -9.26 -21.21 -32.12
CA ARG A 203 -9.97 -20.90 -33.38
C ARG A 203 -9.41 -21.69 -34.56
N ARG A 204 -8.08 -21.74 -34.72
CA ARG A 204 -7.42 -22.53 -35.79
C ARG A 204 -7.71 -24.03 -35.72
N ARG A 205 -7.90 -24.59 -34.52
CA ARG A 205 -8.29 -25.99 -34.34
C ARG A 205 -9.77 -26.22 -34.69
N ALA A 206 -10.66 -25.28 -34.35
CA ALA A 206 -12.08 -25.36 -34.67
C ALA A 206 -12.38 -25.20 -36.17
N THR A 207 -11.56 -24.44 -36.92
CA THR A 207 -11.72 -24.30 -38.40
C THR A 207 -11.14 -25.47 -39.19
N ARG A 208 -10.40 -26.39 -38.54
CA ARG A 208 -9.79 -27.58 -39.15
C ARG A 208 -10.57 -28.88 -38.89
N ALA A 209 -11.64 -28.81 -38.10
CA ALA A 209 -12.59 -29.89 -37.84
C ALA A 209 -13.88 -29.61 -38.61
#